data_AF-A0A7M2X6T4-F1
#
_entry.id   AF-A0A7M2X6T4-F1
#
_cell.length_a   1.000
_cell.length_b   1.000
_cell.length_c   1.000
_cell.angle_alpha   90.00
_cell.angle_beta   90.00
_cell.angle_gamma   90.00
#
_symmetry.space_group_name_H-M   'P 1'
#
loop_
_entity.id
_entity.type
_entity.pdbx_description
1 polymer ?
#
loop_
_entity_poly.entity_id
_entity_poly.type
_entity_poly.pdbx_seq_one_letter_code
_entity_poly.pdbx_strand_id
1 'polypeptide(L)'
;MQRDRRLLAALLLFLVSLLTGAVQAWIVNAYVRSAISGGWESFADFFGLDAPAKGPAAYCIDFCGPELPFMAGWIAIGAFVSGLMILAFAWWKPKA
;
A
#
# COMPACT_ATOMS: atom_id res chain seq x y z
N MET A 1 14.99 0.93 -29.46
CA MET A 1 14.86 -0.33 -28.68
C MET A 1 15.20 -0.16 -27.20
N GLN A 2 16.38 0.33 -26.79
CA GLN A 2 16.70 0.43 -25.34
C GLN A 2 15.84 1.47 -24.61
N ARG A 3 15.57 2.63 -25.23
CA ARG A 3 14.60 3.61 -24.75
C ARG A 3 13.20 3.03 -24.56
N ASP A 4 12.70 2.28 -25.53
CA ASP A 4 11.34 1.69 -25.49
C ASP A 4 11.20 0.69 -24.34
N ARG A 5 12.25 -0.09 -24.07
CA ARG A 5 12.30 -0.99 -22.90
C ARG A 5 12.26 -0.22 -21.58
N ARG A 6 12.97 0.91 -21.46
CA ARG A 6 12.93 1.77 -20.26
C ARG A 6 11.55 2.41 -20.05
N LEU A 7 10.92 2.87 -21.14
CA LEU A 7 9.55 3.41 -21.08
C LEU A 7 8.53 2.35 -20.68
N LEU A 8 8.65 1.13 -21.22
CA LEU A 8 7.83 -0.01 -20.82
C LEU A 8 8.04 -0.35 -19.34
N ALA A 9 9.29 -0.38 -18.86
CA ALA A 9 9.58 -0.61 -17.45
C ALA A 9 8.98 0.47 -16.54
N ALA A 10 9.08 1.75 -16.90
CA ALA A 10 8.45 2.84 -16.15
C ALA A 10 6.92 2.70 -16.13
N LEU A 11 6.30 2.34 -17.26
CA LEU A 11 4.86 2.13 -17.35
C LEU A 11 4.39 0.95 -16.48
N LEU A 12 5.14 -0.15 -16.47
CA LEU A 12 4.86 -1.28 -15.57
C LEU A 12 4.98 -0.88 -14.09
N LEU A 13 6.00 -0.10 -13.73
CA LEU A 13 6.15 0.39 -12.35
C LEU A 13 4.99 1.31 -11.93
N PHE A 14 4.50 2.16 -12.83
CA PHE A 14 3.31 2.98 -12.55
C PHE A 14 2.05 2.13 -12.41
N LEU A 15 1.89 1.07 -13.21
CA LEU A 15 0.78 0.13 -13.05
C LEU A 15 0.83 -0.61 -11.71
N VAL A 16 2.01 -1.10 -11.33
CA VAL A 16 2.22 -1.75 -10.02
C VAL A 16 1.88 -0.75 -8.91
N SER A 17 2.41 0.47 -8.98
CA SER A 17 2.13 1.53 -8.01
C SER A 17 0.63 1.81 -7.86
N LEU A 18 -0.09 1.92 -8.97
CA LEU A 18 -1.53 2.15 -8.99
C LEU A 18 -2.29 1.00 -8.31
N LEU A 19 -1.97 -0.25 -8.64
CA LEU A 19 -2.62 -1.43 -8.06
C LEU A 19 -2.35 -1.52 -6.56
N THR A 20 -1.11 -1.38 -6.12
CA THR A 20 -0.76 -1.44 -4.69
C THR A 20 -1.32 -0.25 -3.92
N GLY A 21 -1.40 0.93 -4.54
CA GLY A 21 -2.04 2.11 -3.96
C GLY A 21 -3.55 1.91 -3.79
N ALA A 22 -4.22 1.31 -4.77
CA ALA A 22 -5.65 0.96 -4.67
C ALA A 22 -5.91 -0.06 -3.55
N VAL A 23 -5.04 -1.08 -3.41
CA VAL A 23 -5.11 -2.04 -2.30
C VAL A 23 -4.92 -1.32 -0.96
N GLN A 24 -3.93 -0.44 -0.83
CA GLN A 24 -3.73 0.33 0.42
C GLN A 24 -4.93 1.22 0.74
N ALA A 25 -5.50 1.90 -0.25
CA ALA A 25 -6.69 2.74 -0.07
C ALA A 25 -7.90 1.90 0.40
N TRP A 26 -8.06 0.70 -0.15
CA TRP A 26 -9.09 -0.22 0.28
C TRP A 26 -8.89 -0.71 1.73
N ILE A 27 -7.65 -1.06 2.11
CA ILE A 27 -7.28 -1.42 3.50
C ILE A 27 -7.65 -0.27 4.45
N VAL A 28 -7.26 0.96 4.13
CA VAL A 28 -7.56 2.15 4.96
C VAL A 28 -9.06 2.38 5.06
N ASN A 29 -9.81 2.23 3.97
CA ASN A 29 -11.27 2.34 4.02
C ASN A 29 -11.91 1.24 4.88
N ALA A 30 -11.44 0.00 4.79
CA ALA A 30 -11.90 -1.09 5.65
C ALA A 30 -11.58 -0.81 7.13
N TYR A 31 -10.41 -0.25 7.41
CA TYR A 31 -9.99 0.16 8.75
C TYR A 31 -10.92 1.22 9.34
N VAL A 32 -11.17 2.31 8.59
CA VAL A 32 -12.07 3.39 9.02
C VAL A 32 -13.50 2.88 9.24
N ARG A 33 -14.02 2.03 8.35
CA ARG A 33 -15.34 1.42 8.54
C ARG A 33 -15.41 0.55 9.79
N SER A 34 -14.35 -0.20 10.08
CA SER A 34 -14.26 -1.04 11.28
C SER A 34 -14.17 -0.20 12.55
N ALA A 35 -13.47 0.94 12.49
CA ALA A 35 -13.42 1.91 13.58
C ALA A 35 -14.79 2.51 13.90
N ILE A 36 -15.59 2.83 12.88
CA ILE A 36 -16.93 3.41 13.05
C ILE A 36 -17.93 2.36 13.55
N SER A 37 -17.85 1.13 13.04
CA SER A 37 -18.79 0.05 13.36
C SER A 37 -18.42 -0.78 14.60
N GLY A 38 -17.21 -0.59 15.15
CA GLY A 38 -16.65 -1.45 16.20
C GLY A 38 -16.29 -2.87 15.72
N GLY A 39 -16.28 -3.13 14.41
CA GLY A 39 -16.07 -4.45 13.79
C GLY A 39 -14.61 -4.90 13.71
N TRP A 40 -13.83 -4.71 14.78
CA TRP A 40 -12.38 -4.97 14.77
C TRP A 40 -12.01 -6.45 14.65
N GLU A 41 -12.83 -7.36 15.18
CA GLU A 41 -12.61 -8.81 15.03
C GLU A 41 -12.65 -9.23 13.56
N SER A 42 -13.69 -8.82 12.82
CA SER A 42 -13.81 -9.13 11.40
C SER A 42 -12.68 -8.54 10.56
N PHE A 43 -12.19 -7.35 10.92
CA PHE A 43 -11.04 -6.74 10.27
C PHE A 43 -9.76 -7.53 10.54
N ALA A 44 -9.52 -7.90 11.79
CA ALA A 44 -8.35 -8.64 12.22
C ALA A 44 -8.31 -10.03 11.58
N ASP A 45 -9.42 -10.77 11.59
CA ASP A 45 -9.53 -12.08 10.95
C ASP A 45 -9.30 -12.01 9.42
N PHE A 46 -9.83 -10.96 8.76
CA PHE A 46 -9.68 -10.80 7.32
C PHE A 46 -8.24 -10.53 6.88
N PHE A 47 -7.51 -9.70 7.64
CA PHE A 47 -6.12 -9.34 7.34
C PHE A 47 -5.09 -10.23 8.04
N GLY A 48 -5.53 -11.22 8.82
CA GLY A 48 -4.65 -12.11 9.60
C GLY A 48 -3.86 -11.37 10.69
N LEU A 49 -4.48 -10.34 11.28
CA LEU A 49 -3.92 -9.54 12.37
C LEU A 49 -4.44 -10.04 13.71
N ASP A 50 -3.74 -9.72 14.80
CA ASP A 50 -4.22 -10.02 16.13
C ASP A 50 -5.37 -9.09 16.52
N ALA A 51 -6.52 -9.66 16.86
CA ALA A 51 -7.67 -8.90 17.33
C ALA A 51 -7.39 -8.27 18.71
N PRO A 52 -7.87 -7.04 18.98
CA PRO A 52 -7.60 -6.36 20.26
C PRO A 52 -8.08 -7.15 21.49
N ALA A 53 -9.17 -7.92 21.34
CA ALA A 53 -9.72 -8.77 22.42
C ALA A 53 -8.89 -10.03 22.74
N LYS A 54 -7.90 -10.38 21.90
CA LYS A 54 -7.07 -11.61 22.05
C LYS A 54 -5.58 -11.31 22.32
N GLY A 55 -5.17 -10.04 22.38
CA GLY A 55 -3.78 -9.61 22.60
C GLY A 55 -3.53 -8.97 23.98
N PRO A 56 -2.28 -8.54 24.27
CA PRO A 56 -1.93 -7.85 25.53
C PRO A 56 -2.67 -6.51 25.73
N ALA A 57 -3.36 -6.04 24.69
CA ALA A 57 -4.19 -4.85 24.63
C ALA A 57 -5.69 -5.12 24.92
N ALA A 58 -6.05 -6.26 25.52
CA ALA A 58 -7.43 -6.62 25.86
C ALA A 58 -8.17 -5.59 26.76
N TYR A 59 -7.41 -4.71 27.42
CA TYR A 59 -7.93 -3.56 28.18
C TYR A 59 -7.33 -2.25 27.64
N CYS A 60 -7.86 -1.73 26.54
CA CYS A 60 -7.47 -0.41 26.02
C CYS A 60 -8.38 0.70 26.56
N ILE A 61 -7.78 1.77 27.09
CA ILE A 61 -8.49 2.95 27.63
C ILE A 61 -8.80 3.99 26.53
N ASP A 62 -8.02 4.03 25.45
CA ASP A 62 -8.16 5.05 24.37
C ASP A 62 -8.31 4.46 22.95
N PHE A 63 -7.31 3.71 22.45
CA PHE A 63 -7.32 3.18 21.08
C PHE A 63 -7.29 1.65 21.07
N CYS A 64 -8.34 1.03 20.55
CA CYS A 64 -8.53 -0.42 20.53
C CYS A 64 -8.57 -0.96 19.08
N GLY A 65 -7.83 -0.34 18.17
CA GLY A 65 -7.71 -0.80 16.78
C GLY A 65 -6.44 -1.65 16.58
N PRO A 66 -6.49 -2.71 15.75
CA PRO A 66 -5.30 -3.44 15.34
C PRO A 66 -4.35 -2.54 14.53
N GLU A 67 -3.08 -2.94 14.40
CA GLU A 67 -2.12 -2.21 13.58
C GLU A 67 -2.51 -2.22 12.10
N LEU A 68 -2.33 -1.08 11.43
CA LEU A 68 -2.74 -0.89 10.05
C LEU A 68 -1.66 -1.44 9.11
N PRO A 69 -1.96 -2.44 8.25
CA PRO A 69 -0.94 -3.00 7.37
C PRO A 69 -0.59 -2.00 6.25
N PHE A 70 0.56 -1.35 6.38
CA PHE A 70 1.02 -0.28 5.47
C PHE A 70 1.95 -0.76 4.34
N MET A 71 2.20 -2.06 4.24
CA MET A 71 3.17 -2.59 3.28
C MET A 71 2.81 -2.30 1.82
N ALA A 72 1.53 -2.39 1.46
CA ALA A 72 1.08 -2.05 0.11
C ALA A 72 1.33 -0.57 -0.21
N GLY A 73 1.17 0.32 0.77
CA GLY A 73 1.49 1.74 0.65
C GLY A 73 2.99 2.00 0.36
N TRP A 74 3.89 1.33 1.07
CA TRP A 74 5.32 1.45 0.84
C TRP A 74 5.74 0.96 -0.55
N ILE A 75 5.16 -0.16 -1.00
CA ILE A 75 5.40 -0.68 -2.35
C ILE A 75 4.89 0.32 -3.41
N ALA A 76 3.71 0.93 -3.19
CA ALA A 76 3.14 1.91 -4.10
C ALA A 76 4.05 3.12 -4.27
N ILE A 77 4.57 3.68 -3.16
CA ILE A 77 5.48 4.82 -3.18
C ILE A 77 6.80 4.45 -3.86
N GLY A 78 7.40 3.31 -3.47
CA GLY A 78 8.66 2.84 -4.03
C GLY A 78 8.58 2.63 -5.54
N ALA A 79 7.51 2.00 -6.02
CA ALA A 79 7.27 1.77 -7.44
C ALA A 79 7.03 3.10 -8.20
N PHE A 80 6.26 4.03 -7.63
CA PHE A 80 6.00 5.34 -8.23
C PHE A 80 7.29 6.13 -8.42
N VAL A 81 8.08 6.25 -7.34
CA VAL A 81 9.33 7.01 -7.34
C VAL A 81 10.35 6.40 -8.28
N SER A 82 10.45 5.06 -8.31
CA SER A 82 11.32 4.35 -9.26
C SER A 82 10.86 4.54 -10.71
N GLY A 83 9.55 4.48 -10.98
CA GLY A 83 8.97 4.74 -12.29
C GLY A 83 9.28 6.15 -12.79
N LEU A 84 9.15 7.15 -11.92
CA LEU A 84 9.53 8.54 -12.23
C LEU A 84 11.01 8.68 -12.55
N MET A 85 11.89 8.07 -11.76
CA MET A 85 13.34 8.11 -12.02
C MET A 85 13.70 7.51 -13.38
N ILE A 86 13.11 6.36 -13.74
CA ILE A 86 13.36 5.71 -15.03
C ILE A 86 12.81 6.56 -16.18
N LEU A 87 11.63 7.17 -16.01
CA LEU A 87 11.05 8.06 -16.99
C LEU A 87 11.94 9.30 -17.22
N ALA A 88 12.37 9.96 -16.14
CA ALA A 88 13.28 11.10 -16.21
C ALA A 88 14.61 10.72 -16.89
N PHE A 89 15.17 9.56 -16.55
CA PHE A 89 16.38 9.05 -17.17
C PHE A 89 16.21 8.77 -18.67
N ALA A 90 15.08 8.20 -19.08
CA ALA A 90 14.77 7.94 -20.48
C ALA A 90 14.65 9.25 -21.29
N TRP A 91 14.17 10.33 -20.67
CA TRP A 91 14.10 11.66 -21.27
C TRP A 91 15.47 12.35 -21.36
N TRP A 92 16.32 12.22 -20.33
CA TRP A 92 17.67 12.83 -20.35
C TRP A 92 18.65 12.12 -21.29
N LYS A 93 18.52 10.81 -21.52
CA LYS A 93 19.37 10.05 -22.46
C LYS A 93 18.54 9.29 -23.50
N PRO A 94 17.98 9.98 -24.50
CA PRO A 94 17.05 9.38 -25.47
C PRO A 94 17.72 8.47 -26.51
N LYS A 95 19.05 8.55 -26.69
CA LYS A 95 19.81 7.88 -27.76
C LYS A 95 20.65 6.67 -27.31
N ALA A 96 20.62 6.31 -26.02
CA ALA A 96 21.30 5.13 -25.49
C ALA A 96 20.31 3.97 -25.34
#